data_AF-A0A8I2K4P5-F1
#
_entry.id   AF-A0A8I2K4P5-F1
#
_cell.length_a   1.000
_cell.length_b   1.000
_cell.length_c   1.000
_cell.angle_alpha   90.00
_cell.angle_beta   90.00
_cell.angle_gamma   90.00
#
_symmetry.space_group_name_H-M   'P 1'
#
loop_
_entity.id
_entity.type
_entity.pdbx_description
1 polymer ?
#
loop_
_entity_poly.entity_id
_entity_poly.type
_entity_poly.pdbx_seq_one_letter_code
_entity_poly.pdbx_strand_id
1 'polypeptide(L)' 'HCENAPCIEACEEKALFKNQDGVVLLNHGTCTSCQMCYDKCPYNAIETSHFTGQAEKCDFCYDRRIMKGLPPVCVQSCM' A
#
# COMPACT_ATOMS: atom_id res chain seq x y z
N HIS A 1 5.12 -4.57 -2.86
CA HIS A 1 4.57 -5.49 -1.85
C HIS A 1 5.66 -6.48 -1.49
N CYS A 2 6.46 -6.16 -0.48
CA CYS A 2 7.68 -6.90 -0.15
C CYS A 2 7.39 -8.04 0.81
N GLU A 3 8.22 -9.09 0.80
CA GLU A 3 8.11 -10.15 1.78
C GLU A 3 8.42 -9.63 3.18
N ASN A 4 9.58 -8.98 3.32
CA ASN A 4 9.91 -8.14 4.48
C ASN A 4 9.51 -6.71 4.15
N ALA A 5 8.47 -6.20 4.82
CA ALA A 5 7.89 -4.90 4.56
C ALA A 5 8.16 -3.94 5.74
N PRO A 6 9.29 -3.19 5.74
CA PRO A 6 9.64 -2.28 6.84
C PRO A 6 8.59 -1.17 7.04
N CYS A 7 7.82 -0.83 6.01
CA CYS A 7 6.72 0.11 6.14
C CYS A 7 5.57 -0.40 7.04
N ILE A 8 5.37 -1.71 7.13
CA ILE A 8 4.40 -2.32 8.07
C ILE A 8 4.94 -2.20 9.49
N GLU A 9 6.21 -2.58 9.71
CA GLU A 9 6.86 -2.51 11.02
C GLU A 9 6.95 -1.08 11.56
N ALA A 10 7.13 -0.11 10.67
CA ALA A 10 7.20 1.31 11.03
C ALA A 10 5.84 1.93 11.40
N CYS A 11 4.72 1.28 11.09
CA CYS A 11 3.39 1.83 11.31
C CYS A 11 2.87 1.46 12.71
N GLU A 12 3.03 2.37 13.68
CA GLU A 12 2.58 2.15 15.07
C GLU A 12 1.07 1.91 15.18
N GLU A 13 0.28 2.61 14.36
CA GLU A 13 -1.18 2.49 14.28
C GLU A 13 -1.65 1.21 13.60
N LYS A 14 -0.73 0.44 13.00
CA LYS A 14 -1.04 -0.78 12.23
C LYS A 14 -2.03 -0.53 11.07
N ALA A 15 -1.98 0.68 10.50
CA ALA A 15 -2.76 1.03 9.30
C ALA A 15 -2.26 0.26 8.07
N LEU A 16 -0.99 -0.11 8.02
CA LEU A 16 -0.41 -0.97 6.98
C LEU A 16 -0.42 -2.43 7.43
N PHE A 17 -0.88 -3.33 6.55
CA PHE A 17 -0.92 -4.76 6.82
C PHE A 17 -0.72 -5.56 5.54
N LYS A 18 -0.30 -6.82 5.66
CA LYS A 18 -0.19 -7.77 4.53
C LYS A 18 -1.39 -8.72 4.58
N ASN A 19 -2.08 -8.88 3.45
CA ASN A 19 -3.19 -9.84 3.34
C ASN A 19 -2.69 -11.26 3.03
N GLN A 20 -3.62 -12.20 2.85
CA GLN A 20 -3.32 -13.61 2.57
C GLN A 20 -2.62 -13.83 1.22
N ASP A 21 -2.88 -12.96 0.24
CA ASP A 21 -2.27 -13.01 -1.10
C ASP A 21 -0.90 -12.31 -1.17
N GLY A 22 -0.34 -11.88 -0.02
CA GLY A 22 0.95 -11.20 0.04
C GLY A 22 0.92 -9.72 -0.33
N VAL A 23 -0.26 -9.17 -0.59
CA VAL A 23 -0.45 -7.75 -0.93
C VAL A 23 -0.44 -6.92 0.35
N VAL A 24 0.53 -6.02 0.44
CA VAL A 24 0.55 -4.97 1.47
C VAL A 24 -0.51 -3.91 1.14
N LEU A 25 -1.46 -3.68 2.04
CA LEU A 25 -2.58 -2.74 1.92
C LEU A 25 -2.50 -1.67 3.01
N LEU A 26 -3.15 -0.53 2.76
CA LEU A 26 -3.24 0.61 3.69
C LEU A 26 -4.70 0.84 4.05
N ASN A 27 -5.00 0.92 5.34
CA ASN A 27 -6.30 1.34 5.86
C ASN A 27 -6.29 2.86 6.10
N HIS A 28 -6.98 3.61 5.25
CA HIS A 28 -7.12 5.06 5.38
C HIS A 28 -7.89 5.51 6.63
N GLY A 29 -8.77 4.67 7.19
CA GLY A 29 -9.51 4.99 8.42
C GLY A 29 -8.65 4.93 9.68
N THR A 30 -7.53 4.22 9.64
CA THR A 30 -6.57 4.08 10.76
C THR A 30 -5.30 4.91 10.52
N CYS A 31 -5.09 5.42 9.31
CA CYS A 31 -3.91 6.20 8.98
C CYS A 31 -3.96 7.60 9.60
N THR A 32 -2.99 7.91 10.46
CA THR A 32 -2.83 9.19 11.17
C THR A 32 -1.90 10.19 10.48
N SER A 33 -1.55 9.94 9.20
CA SER A 33 -0.66 10.81 8.41
C SER A 33 0.71 11.12 9.05
N CYS A 34 1.25 10.22 9.89
CA CYS A 34 2.54 10.38 10.56
C CYS A 34 3.78 10.23 9.64
N GLN A 35 3.59 9.77 8.40
CA GLN A 35 4.62 9.61 7.37
C GLN A 35 5.80 8.67 7.69
N MET A 36 5.82 7.99 8.84
CA MET A 36 6.87 7.03 9.20
C MET A 36 7.08 5.92 8.16
N CYS A 37 6.00 5.47 7.52
CA CYS A 37 6.06 4.45 6.48
C CYS A 37 6.76 4.94 5.20
N TYR A 38 6.65 6.23 4.87
CA TYR A 38 7.33 6.87 3.73
C TYR A 38 8.85 6.77 3.90
N ASP A 39 9.37 7.25 5.04
CA ASP A 39 10.81 7.26 5.34
C ASP A 39 11.45 5.88 5.39
N LYS A 40 10.67 4.87 5.79
CA LYS A 40 11.15 3.48 5.96
C LYS A 40 11.04 2.65 4.69
N CYS A 41 10.42 3.15 3.62
CA CYS A 41 10.34 2.43 2.37
C CYS A 41 11.61 2.63 1.54
N PRO A 42 12.49 1.61 1.37
CA PRO A 42 13.72 1.77 0.59
C PRO A 42 13.48 1.96 -0.92
N TYR A 43 12.25 1.70 -1.37
CA TYR A 43 11.85 1.78 -2.78
C TYR A 43 11.11 3.08 -3.11
N ASN A 44 10.88 3.96 -2.14
CA ASN A 44 10.04 5.17 -2.31
C ASN A 44 8.68 4.85 -2.97
N ALA A 45 8.11 3.69 -2.62
CA ALA A 45 6.86 3.19 -3.21
C ALA A 45 5.60 3.68 -2.47
N ILE A 46 5.78 4.60 -1.53
CA ILE A 46 4.74 5.23 -0.73
C ILE A 46 4.88 6.72 -0.99
N GLU A 47 3.76 7.39 -1.24
CA GLU A 47 3.66 8.83 -1.45
C GLU A 47 2.73 9.43 -0.41
N THR A 48 2.67 10.76 -0.33
CA THR A 48 1.75 11.46 0.54
C THR A 48 0.71 12.17 -0.32
N SER A 49 -0.56 11.91 -0.04
CA SER A 49 -1.67 12.57 -0.70
C SER A 49 -1.61 14.08 -0.49
N HIS A 50 -1.65 14.86 -1.56
CA HIS A 50 -1.68 16.32 -1.49
C HIS A 50 -2.99 16.86 -0.88
N PHE A 51 -4.07 16.07 -0.91
CA PHE A 51 -5.38 16.48 -0.43
C PHE A 51 -5.61 16.13 1.04
N THR A 52 -5.28 14.89 1.43
CA THR A 52 -5.55 14.39 2.78
C THR A 52 -4.32 14.41 3.69
N GLY A 53 -3.11 14.54 3.12
CA GLY A 53 -1.85 14.36 3.85
C GLY A 53 -1.59 12.92 4.30
N GLN A 54 -2.47 11.98 3.98
CA GLN A 54 -2.30 10.57 4.31
C GLN A 54 -1.30 9.92 3.37
N ALA A 55 -0.71 8.81 3.83
CA ALA A 55 0.07 7.96 2.95
C ALA A 55 -0.83 7.40 1.83
N GLU A 56 -0.28 7.33 0.62
CA GLU A 56 -0.86 6.66 -0.53
C GLU A 56 0.17 5.70 -1.10
N LYS A 57 -0.27 4.55 -1.58
CA LYS A 57 0.61 3.57 -2.21
C LYS A 57 -0.20 2.64 -3.10
N CYS A 58 0.48 1.94 -4.00
CA CYS A 58 -0.12 0.89 -4.81
C CYS A 58 -0.86 -0.14 -3.94
N ASP A 59 -2.12 -0.43 -4.27
CA ASP A 59 -3.00 -1.42 -3.64
C ASP A 59 -3.04 -2.75 -4.41
N PHE A 60 -2.19 -2.89 -5.43
CA PHE A 60 -2.20 -4.00 -6.39
C PHE A 60 -3.53 -4.17 -7.14
N CYS A 61 -4.33 -3.11 -7.21
CA CYS A 61 -5.72 -3.13 -7.68
C CYS A 61 -6.57 -4.21 -6.99
N TYR A 62 -6.27 -4.50 -5.72
CA TYR A 62 -6.76 -5.70 -5.04
C TYR A 62 -8.30 -5.76 -5.02
N ASP A 63 -8.94 -4.73 -4.47
CA ASP A 63 -10.40 -4.69 -4.30
C ASP A 63 -11.14 -4.64 -5.64
N ARG A 64 -10.57 -3.93 -6.63
CA ARG A 64 -11.26 -3.63 -7.90
C ARG A 64 -11.04 -4.70 -8.97
N ARG A 65 -9.92 -5.43 -8.93
CA ARG A 65 -9.49 -6.37 -9.98
C ARG A 65 -9.23 -7.77 -9.42
N ILE A 66 -8.29 -7.90 -8.47
CA ILE A 66 -7.81 -9.22 -8.02
C ILE A 66 -8.93 -10.04 -7.40
N MET A 67 -9.77 -9.44 -6.55
CA MET A 67 -10.93 -10.12 -5.95
C MET A 67 -11.94 -10.66 -6.98
N LYS A 68 -11.91 -10.14 -8.22
CA LYS A 68 -12.78 -10.59 -9.33
C LYS A 68 -12.08 -11.58 -10.27
N GLY A 69 -10.86 -12.03 -9.92
CA GLY A 69 -10.04 -12.89 -10.78
C GLY A 69 -9.45 -12.18 -12.00
N LEU A 70 -9.44 -10.84 -12.01
CA LEU A 70 -8.85 -10.04 -13.09
C LEU A 70 -7.41 -9.63 -12.73
N PRO A 71 -6.49 -9.56 -13.70
CA PRO A 71 -5.13 -9.07 -13.46
C PRO A 71 -5.12 -7.58 -13.06
N PRO A 72 -4.04 -7.06 -12.43
CA PRO A 72 -3.86 -5.63 -12.20
C PRO A 72 -3.83 -4.80 -13.49
N VAL A 73 -4.14 -3.51 -13.39
CA VAL A 73 -4.22 -2.60 -14.56
C VAL A 73 -2.91 -2.56 -15.32
N CYS A 74 -1.82 -2.36 -14.62
CA CYS A 74 -0.49 -2.27 -15.22
C CYS A 74 -0.09 -3.56 -15.96
N VAL A 75 -0.53 -4.73 -15.50
CA VAL A 75 -0.25 -6.02 -16.15
C VAL A 75 -1.14 -6.22 -17.37
N GLN A 76 -2.43 -5.91 -17.26
CA GLN A 76 -3.37 -6.03 -18.38
C GLN A 76 -3.04 -5.09 -19.53
N SER A 77 -2.54 -3.89 -19.23
CA SER A 77 -2.22 -2.86 -20.21
C SER A 77 -0.79 -2.92 -20.74
N CYS A 78 -0.01 -3.93 -20.36
CA CYS A 78 1.34 -4.13 -20.86
C CYS A 78 1.28 -4.37 -22.39
N MET A 79 1.78 -3.40 -23.16
CA MET A 79 1.79 -3.42 -24.62
C MET A 79 3.04 -4.10 -25.19
#